data_AF-B0EQX6-F1
#
_entry.id   AF-B0EQX6-F1
#
_cell.length_a   1.000
_cell.length_b   1.000
_cell.length_c   1.000
_cell.angle_alpha   90.00
_cell.angle_beta   90.00
_cell.angle_gamma   90.00
#
_symmetry.space_group_name_H-M   'P 1'
#
loop_
_entity.id
_entity.type
_entity.pdbx_description
1 polymer ?
#
loop_
_entity_poly.entity_id
_entity_poly.type
_entity_poly.pdbx_seq_one_letter_code
_entity_poly.pdbx_strand_id
1 'polypeptide(L)'
;MKLGYNEIMITSKYFNDINDFINLEMGVKRFQGNMERFHFNPIPLNHYSRKLFPNIETFYIYNYNDEIFKDGRIFKQVIWYTVNYSTYLKEKEQGNICKNIEYTKSDRKSYGNTIPSEVKSLGYECLSYCDSLKSINIPSSINELGNYCFNGCKSLKSINIPSSISFIGDDCFSGCLSLTSMNIDNIQFISEERIFMNEPVLVSLKYQK
;
A
#
# COMPACT_ATOMS: atom_id res chain seq x y z
N MET A 1 -21.91 8.22 28.12
CA MET A 1 -21.87 8.02 26.65
C MET A 1 -21.99 6.53 26.36
N LYS A 2 -23.12 6.06 25.82
CA LYS A 2 -23.29 4.64 25.45
C LYS A 2 -22.74 4.48 24.02
N LEU A 3 -21.51 3.97 23.89
CA LEU A 3 -21.02 3.44 22.61
C LEU A 3 -21.94 2.27 22.22
N GLY A 4 -22.58 2.35 21.05
CA GLY A 4 -23.35 1.25 20.45
C GLY A 4 -22.46 0.16 19.85
N TYR A 5 -23.09 -0.74 19.10
CA TYR A 5 -22.44 -1.94 18.54
C TYR A 5 -21.62 -1.68 17.28
N ASN A 6 -21.90 -0.63 16.51
CA ASN A 6 -21.07 -0.29 15.35
C ASN A 6 -19.75 0.35 15.80
N GLU A 7 -19.78 0.99 16.96
CA GLU A 7 -18.67 1.70 17.55
C GLU A 7 -17.56 0.74 18.01
N ILE A 8 -17.87 -0.52 18.33
CA ILE A 8 -16.83 -1.48 18.66
C ILE A 8 -16.08 -2.00 17.42
N MET A 9 -16.74 -2.15 16.27
CA MET A 9 -16.03 -2.47 15.02
C MET A 9 -15.10 -1.33 14.60
N ILE A 10 -15.45 -0.10 14.96
CA ILE A 10 -14.59 1.08 14.75
C ILE A 10 -13.43 1.05 15.76
N THR A 11 -13.72 0.81 17.03
CA THR A 11 -12.73 0.83 18.11
C THR A 11 -11.76 -0.35 18.03
N SER A 12 -12.20 -1.52 17.56
CA SER A 12 -11.35 -2.71 17.43
C SER A 12 -10.23 -2.55 16.41
N LYS A 13 -10.26 -1.51 15.57
CA LYS A 13 -9.14 -1.14 14.69
C LYS A 13 -7.90 -0.70 15.48
N TYR A 14 -8.06 -0.36 16.76
CA TYR A 14 -6.97 0.02 17.67
C TYR A 14 -6.51 -1.15 18.54
N PHE A 15 -7.07 -2.35 18.35
CA PHE A 15 -6.65 -3.53 19.10
C PHE A 15 -5.41 -4.12 18.44
N ASN A 16 -4.43 -4.49 19.28
CA ASN A 16 -3.15 -5.01 18.81
C ASN A 16 -3.23 -6.52 18.58
N ASP A 17 -3.91 -7.23 19.48
CA ASP A 17 -3.98 -8.68 19.43
C ASP A 17 -5.32 -9.24 19.95
N ILE A 18 -5.43 -10.57 19.95
CA ILE A 18 -6.64 -11.28 20.34
C ILE A 18 -7.03 -11.06 21.82
N ASN A 19 -6.07 -10.79 22.70
CA ASN A 19 -6.33 -10.56 24.12
C ASN A 19 -7.13 -9.27 24.33
N ASP A 20 -6.94 -8.25 23.49
CA ASP A 20 -7.74 -7.02 23.57
C ASP A 20 -9.23 -7.33 23.33
N PHE A 21 -9.53 -8.21 22.36
CA PHE A 21 -10.90 -8.68 22.12
C PHE A 21 -11.43 -9.51 23.29
N ILE A 22 -10.65 -10.47 23.79
CA ILE A 22 -11.05 -11.34 24.90
C ILE A 22 -11.31 -10.51 26.17
N ASN A 23 -10.39 -9.62 26.52
CA ASN A 23 -10.49 -8.76 27.71
C ASN A 23 -11.70 -7.82 27.62
N LEU A 24 -12.01 -7.32 26.42
CA LEU A 24 -13.21 -6.51 26.20
C LEU A 24 -14.49 -7.32 26.47
N GLU A 25 -14.62 -8.50 25.88
CA GLU A 25 -15.82 -9.33 26.07
C GLU A 25 -15.98 -9.79 27.53
N MET A 26 -14.87 -10.13 28.19
CA MET A 26 -14.85 -10.52 29.59
C MET A 26 -15.15 -9.35 30.54
N GLY A 27 -14.55 -8.20 30.31
CA GLY A 27 -14.65 -7.02 31.18
C GLY A 27 -15.96 -6.25 31.01
N VAL A 28 -16.62 -6.38 29.85
CA VAL A 28 -17.78 -5.56 29.49
C VAL A 28 -18.89 -6.45 28.92
N LYS A 29 -19.77 -6.96 29.79
CA LYS A 29 -20.86 -7.92 29.46
C LYS A 29 -21.68 -7.60 28.21
N ARG A 30 -21.92 -6.32 27.92
CA ARG A 30 -22.68 -5.91 26.72
C ARG A 30 -21.97 -6.22 25.38
N PHE A 31 -20.67 -6.51 25.41
CA PHE A 31 -19.87 -6.88 24.23
C PHE A 31 -19.61 -8.37 24.15
N GLN A 32 -20.21 -9.19 25.01
CA GLN A 32 -20.05 -10.64 24.95
C GLN A 32 -20.62 -11.20 23.62
N GLY A 33 -19.87 -12.07 22.95
CA GLY A 33 -20.24 -12.64 21.64
C GLY A 33 -20.08 -11.67 20.47
N ASN A 34 -19.33 -10.59 20.65
CA ASN A 34 -19.13 -9.57 19.61
C ASN A 34 -18.21 -10.05 18.48
N MET A 35 -17.24 -10.93 18.77
CA MET A 35 -16.37 -11.53 17.74
C MET A 35 -17.15 -12.29 16.66
N GLU A 36 -18.33 -12.84 16.97
CA GLU A 36 -19.20 -13.50 15.99
C GLU A 36 -19.75 -12.55 14.93
N ARG A 37 -19.71 -11.23 15.16
CA ARG A 37 -20.27 -10.24 14.25
C ARG A 37 -19.28 -9.80 13.16
N PHE A 38 -18.03 -10.23 13.26
CA PHE A 38 -17.01 -9.91 12.28
C PHE A 38 -17.11 -10.84 11.07
N HIS A 39 -17.31 -10.22 9.90
CA HIS A 39 -17.26 -10.89 8.59
C HIS A 39 -15.87 -10.78 7.94
N PHE A 40 -14.96 -10.05 8.57
CA PHE A 40 -13.55 -9.97 8.20
C PHE A 40 -12.68 -10.00 9.46
N ASN A 41 -11.46 -10.54 9.36
CA ASN A 41 -10.55 -10.53 10.49
C ASN A 41 -10.02 -9.12 10.76
N PRO A 42 -10.24 -8.57 11.97
CA PRO A 42 -9.77 -7.23 12.32
C PRO A 42 -8.25 -7.17 12.59
N ILE A 43 -7.64 -8.33 12.83
CA ILE A 43 -6.21 -8.54 13.09
C ILE A 43 -5.73 -9.80 12.36
N PRO A 44 -4.41 -10.02 12.19
CA PRO A 44 -3.90 -11.33 11.77
C PRO A 44 -4.40 -12.43 12.71
N LEU A 45 -4.81 -13.57 12.15
CA LEU A 45 -5.32 -14.69 12.93
C LEU A 45 -4.41 -15.90 12.81
N ASN A 46 -4.35 -16.68 13.89
CA ASN A 46 -3.75 -18.01 13.91
C ASN A 46 -4.85 -19.05 14.15
N HIS A 47 -4.49 -20.33 14.12
CA HIS A 47 -5.43 -21.44 14.38
C HIS A 47 -6.24 -21.32 15.68
N TYR A 48 -5.73 -20.67 16.72
CA TYR A 48 -6.48 -20.42 17.96
C TYR A 48 -7.47 -19.27 17.78
N SER A 49 -7.00 -18.09 17.40
CA SER A 49 -7.86 -16.90 17.30
C SER A 49 -8.91 -17.02 16.18
N ARG A 50 -8.62 -17.77 15.11
CA ARG A 50 -9.58 -18.10 14.05
C ARG A 50 -10.87 -18.74 14.57
N LYS A 51 -10.79 -19.54 15.64
CA LYS A 51 -11.96 -20.20 16.25
C LYS A 51 -12.89 -19.22 16.96
N LEU A 52 -12.36 -18.08 17.42
CA LEU A 52 -13.11 -17.06 18.13
C LEU A 52 -13.92 -16.16 17.19
N PHE A 53 -13.58 -16.15 15.90
CA PHE A 53 -14.27 -15.39 14.86
C PHE A 53 -14.99 -16.32 13.85
N PRO A 54 -16.11 -16.96 14.24
CA PRO A 54 -16.70 -18.05 13.47
C PRO A 54 -17.23 -17.64 12.08
N ASN A 55 -17.61 -16.38 11.91
CA ASN A 55 -18.33 -15.86 10.74
C ASN A 55 -17.44 -15.07 9.76
N ILE A 56 -16.12 -15.18 9.87
CA ILE A 56 -15.21 -14.56 8.90
C ILE A 56 -15.38 -15.24 7.55
N GLU A 57 -15.57 -14.38 6.55
CA GLU A 57 -15.90 -14.77 5.19
C GLU A 57 -15.04 -14.02 4.16
N THR A 58 -14.63 -12.78 4.50
CA THR A 58 -13.59 -12.02 3.82
C THR A 58 -12.31 -12.03 4.65
N PHE A 59 -11.23 -12.58 4.15
CA PHE A 59 -9.98 -12.72 4.88
C PHE A 59 -8.96 -11.64 4.48
N TYR A 60 -8.59 -10.80 5.43
CA TYR A 60 -7.58 -9.76 5.29
C TYR A 60 -6.21 -10.36 5.62
N ILE A 61 -5.31 -10.29 4.65
CA ILE A 61 -3.93 -10.77 4.77
C ILE A 61 -3.07 -9.52 4.89
N TYR A 62 -2.66 -9.21 6.12
CA TYR A 62 -1.94 -7.99 6.46
C TYR A 62 -0.46 -8.09 6.08
N ASN A 63 0.13 -9.27 6.28
CA ASN A 63 1.53 -9.55 5.97
C ASN A 63 1.68 -10.81 5.10
N TYR A 64 2.79 -10.90 4.37
CA TYR A 64 3.13 -12.09 3.57
C TYR A 64 3.18 -13.39 4.39
N ASN A 65 3.50 -13.28 5.68
CA ASN A 65 3.65 -14.42 6.59
C ASN A 65 2.37 -14.75 7.38
N ASP A 66 1.26 -14.03 7.18
CA ASP A 66 0.02 -14.32 7.89
C ASP A 66 -0.50 -15.71 7.51
N GLU A 67 -1.05 -16.44 8.49
CA GLU A 67 -1.65 -17.75 8.24
C GLU A 67 -2.86 -17.62 7.30
N ILE A 68 -2.91 -18.47 6.27
CA ILE A 68 -4.03 -18.54 5.33
C ILE A 68 -4.85 -19.79 5.63
N PHE A 69 -6.14 -19.60 5.92
CA PHE A 69 -7.05 -20.69 6.25
C PHE A 69 -7.78 -21.18 4.99
N LYS A 70 -7.74 -22.50 4.75
CA LYS A 70 -8.45 -23.18 3.65
C LYS A 70 -9.60 -24.04 4.19
N ASP A 71 -10.40 -23.46 5.07
CA ASP A 71 -11.52 -24.13 5.75
C ASP A 71 -12.83 -24.13 4.94
N GLY A 72 -12.80 -23.59 3.71
CA GLY A 72 -13.97 -23.47 2.83
C GLY A 72 -14.96 -22.37 3.23
N ARG A 73 -14.70 -21.62 4.30
CA ARG A 73 -15.57 -20.51 4.75
C ARG A 73 -15.15 -19.17 4.18
N ILE A 74 -13.88 -19.04 3.82
CA ILE A 74 -13.33 -17.83 3.22
C ILE A 74 -13.60 -17.85 1.72
N PHE A 75 -14.42 -16.90 1.25
CA PHE A 75 -14.77 -16.77 -0.16
C PHE A 75 -14.11 -15.57 -0.83
N LYS A 76 -13.44 -14.70 -0.07
CA LYS A 76 -12.76 -13.52 -0.59
C LYS A 76 -11.50 -13.21 0.21
N GLN A 77 -10.40 -12.91 -0.47
CA GLN A 77 -9.19 -12.42 0.18
C GLN A 77 -8.92 -10.96 -0.18
N VAL A 78 -8.43 -10.22 0.80
CA VAL A 78 -7.96 -8.83 0.66
C VAL A 78 -6.53 -8.76 1.16
N ILE A 79 -5.60 -8.61 0.24
CA ILE A 79 -4.17 -8.56 0.47
C ILE A 79 -3.75 -7.11 0.70
N TRP A 80 -3.22 -6.83 1.89
CA TRP A 80 -2.80 -5.49 2.31
C TRP A 80 -1.31 -5.25 2.18
N TYR A 81 -0.46 -6.28 2.26
CA TYR A 81 0.96 -6.11 1.99
C TYR A 81 1.22 -5.80 0.51
N THR A 82 2.38 -5.22 0.22
CA THR A 82 2.78 -4.87 -1.15
C THR A 82 2.97 -6.12 -2.00
N VAL A 83 2.34 -6.14 -3.17
CA VAL A 83 2.53 -7.18 -4.18
C VAL A 83 2.97 -6.58 -5.51
N ASN A 84 3.85 -7.28 -6.20
CA ASN A 84 4.31 -6.91 -7.53
C ASN A 84 3.15 -7.05 -8.54
N TYR A 85 3.18 -6.29 -9.63
CA TYR A 85 2.08 -6.24 -10.61
C TYR A 85 1.76 -7.61 -11.25
N SER A 86 2.78 -8.38 -11.59
CA SER A 86 2.61 -9.76 -12.09
C SER A 86 1.92 -10.70 -11.08
N THR A 87 2.19 -10.54 -9.78
CA THR A 87 1.48 -11.28 -8.72
C THR A 87 0.04 -10.80 -8.61
N TYR A 88 -0.18 -9.48 -8.62
CA TYR A 88 -1.51 -8.90 -8.62
C TYR A 88 -2.40 -9.48 -9.74
N LEU A 89 -1.88 -9.66 -10.95
CA LEU A 89 -2.67 -10.24 -12.04
C LEU A 89 -3.18 -11.66 -11.71
N LYS A 90 -2.34 -12.51 -11.10
CA LYS A 90 -2.73 -13.86 -10.66
C LYS A 90 -3.75 -13.84 -9.53
N GLU A 91 -3.62 -12.89 -8.62
CA GLU A 91 -4.57 -12.70 -7.51
C GLU A 91 -5.92 -12.19 -8.03
N LYS A 92 -5.90 -11.27 -9.00
CA LYS A 92 -7.10 -10.73 -9.66
C LYS A 92 -7.88 -11.83 -10.37
N GLU A 93 -7.19 -12.75 -11.06
CA GLU A 93 -7.81 -13.92 -11.71
C GLU A 93 -8.52 -14.85 -10.72
N GLN A 94 -8.00 -14.94 -9.49
CA GLN A 94 -8.61 -15.71 -8.39
C GLN A 94 -9.74 -14.94 -7.67
N GLY A 95 -10.04 -13.70 -8.07
CA GLY A 95 -11.05 -12.85 -7.44
C GLY A 95 -10.56 -12.15 -6.16
N ASN A 96 -9.27 -12.21 -5.86
CA ASN A 96 -8.67 -11.56 -4.70
C ASN A 96 -8.45 -10.06 -4.96
N ILE A 97 -8.40 -9.28 -3.88
CA ILE A 97 -8.18 -7.83 -3.95
C ILE A 97 -6.81 -7.50 -3.36
N CYS A 98 -5.94 -6.86 -4.14
CA CYS A 98 -4.67 -6.32 -3.65
C CYS A 98 -4.80 -4.81 -3.41
N LYS A 99 -4.41 -4.34 -2.22
CA LYS A 99 -4.49 -2.92 -1.86
C LYS A 99 -3.28 -2.12 -2.32
N ASN A 100 -2.10 -2.72 -2.24
CA ASN A 100 -0.83 -2.07 -2.54
C ASN A 100 -0.12 -2.83 -3.66
N ILE A 101 -0.17 -2.27 -4.87
CA ILE A 101 0.38 -2.91 -6.07
C ILE A 101 1.61 -2.11 -6.52
N GLU A 102 2.77 -2.75 -6.50
CA GLU A 102 4.03 -2.17 -6.95
C GLU A 102 4.36 -2.61 -8.38
N TYR A 103 4.74 -1.68 -9.24
CA TYR A 103 5.30 -2.00 -10.55
C TYR A 103 6.82 -2.07 -10.44
N THR A 104 7.36 -3.27 -10.61
CA THR A 104 8.79 -3.52 -10.42
C THR A 104 9.57 -3.46 -11.72
N LYS A 105 10.91 -3.44 -11.61
CA LYS A 105 11.82 -3.60 -12.76
C LYS A 105 11.54 -4.88 -13.55
N SER A 106 11.14 -5.96 -12.87
CA SER A 106 10.77 -7.22 -13.51
C SER A 106 9.44 -7.10 -14.25
N ASP A 107 8.44 -6.45 -13.66
CA ASP A 107 7.16 -6.20 -14.33
C ASP A 107 7.36 -5.32 -15.57
N ARG A 108 8.18 -4.26 -15.48
CA ARG A 108 8.54 -3.43 -16.64
C ARG A 108 9.17 -4.23 -17.79
N LYS A 109 10.01 -5.22 -17.49
CA LYS A 109 10.58 -6.10 -18.53
C LYS A 109 9.51 -6.93 -19.24
N SER A 110 8.45 -7.30 -18.54
CA SER A 110 7.35 -8.13 -19.07
C SER A 110 6.25 -7.32 -19.75
N TYR A 111 5.89 -6.15 -19.22
CA TYR A 111 4.71 -5.38 -19.65
C TYR A 111 5.08 -4.01 -20.26
N GLY A 112 6.36 -3.63 -20.24
CA GLY A 112 6.87 -2.41 -20.85
C GLY A 112 6.82 -1.18 -19.94
N ASN A 113 6.95 0.01 -20.53
CA ASN A 113 7.05 1.28 -19.79
C ASN A 113 5.70 1.94 -19.49
N THR A 114 4.60 1.41 -20.03
CA THR A 114 3.25 1.91 -19.75
C THR A 114 2.83 1.45 -18.36
N ILE A 115 2.68 2.37 -17.42
CA ILE A 115 2.29 2.06 -16.03
C ILE A 115 0.77 1.78 -15.98
N PRO A 116 0.36 0.59 -15.53
CA PRO A 116 -1.06 0.26 -15.34
C PRO A 116 -1.73 1.11 -14.25
N SER A 117 -3.01 1.44 -14.43
CA SER A 117 -3.77 2.32 -13.53
C SER A 117 -3.99 1.77 -12.12
N GLU A 118 -3.90 0.45 -11.95
CA GLU A 118 -4.07 -0.22 -10.68
C GLU A 118 -2.84 -0.11 -9.78
N VAL A 119 -1.68 0.19 -10.36
CA VAL A 119 -0.41 0.37 -9.65
C VAL A 119 -0.47 1.58 -8.70
N LYS A 120 0.12 1.40 -7.52
CA LYS A 120 0.24 2.40 -6.46
C LYS A 120 1.66 2.90 -6.26
N SER A 121 2.68 2.11 -6.57
CA SER A 121 4.08 2.51 -6.43
C SER A 121 4.94 2.01 -7.59
N LEU A 122 6.03 2.72 -7.87
CA LEU A 122 7.10 2.24 -8.75
C LEU A 122 8.26 1.77 -7.86
N GLY A 123 8.63 0.50 -7.97
CA GLY A 123 9.60 -0.11 -7.05
C GLY A 123 11.06 0.29 -7.28
N TYR A 124 11.95 -0.29 -6.47
CA TYR A 124 13.40 -0.13 -6.57
C TYR A 124 13.90 -0.30 -8.02
N GLU A 125 14.64 0.69 -8.52
CA GLU A 125 15.21 0.69 -9.88
C GLU A 125 14.20 0.40 -11.01
N CYS A 126 12.90 0.66 -10.81
CA CYS A 126 11.85 0.23 -11.75
C CYS A 126 12.15 0.63 -13.20
N LEU A 127 12.51 1.90 -13.41
CA LEU A 127 12.86 2.49 -14.70
C LEU A 127 14.36 2.83 -14.81
N SER A 128 15.25 2.22 -14.01
CA SER A 128 16.67 2.52 -14.09
C SER A 128 17.27 2.15 -15.45
N TYR A 129 18.20 2.97 -15.93
CA TYR A 129 18.92 2.85 -17.20
C TYR A 129 18.02 2.69 -18.43
N CYS A 130 16.82 3.29 -18.40
CA CYS A 130 15.97 3.40 -19.58
C CYS A 130 16.49 4.51 -20.52
N ASP A 131 17.63 4.25 -21.17
CA ASP A 131 18.37 5.24 -21.98
C ASP A 131 17.56 5.81 -23.15
N SER A 132 16.51 5.12 -23.63
CA SER A 132 15.63 5.60 -24.70
C SER A 132 14.38 6.35 -24.20
N LEU A 133 14.12 6.35 -22.89
CA LEU A 133 12.94 6.98 -22.30
C LEU A 133 13.08 8.50 -22.36
N LYS A 134 12.31 9.15 -23.24
CA LYS A 134 12.32 10.63 -23.39
C LYS A 134 11.38 11.35 -22.45
N SER A 135 10.27 10.69 -22.11
CA SER A 135 9.20 11.17 -21.23
C SER A 135 8.45 9.97 -20.67
N ILE A 136 7.81 10.14 -19.53
CA ILE A 136 6.90 9.16 -18.93
C ILE A 136 5.67 9.86 -18.37
N ASN A 137 4.50 9.23 -18.53
CA ASN A 137 3.29 9.64 -17.85
C ASN A 137 3.17 8.84 -16.55
N ILE A 138 3.26 9.51 -15.40
CA ILE A 138 3.03 8.88 -14.09
C ILE A 138 1.54 9.03 -13.75
N PRO A 139 0.77 7.93 -13.66
CA PRO A 139 -0.65 8.01 -13.30
C PRO A 139 -0.84 8.59 -11.89
N SER A 140 -1.96 9.29 -11.67
CA SER A 140 -2.34 9.82 -10.35
C SER A 140 -2.67 8.74 -9.31
N SER A 141 -2.70 7.47 -9.71
CA SER A 141 -2.80 6.34 -8.79
C SER A 141 -1.49 6.08 -8.03
N ILE A 142 -0.36 6.58 -8.54
CA ILE A 142 0.95 6.38 -7.96
C ILE A 142 1.15 7.36 -6.80
N ASN A 143 1.57 6.84 -5.65
CA ASN A 143 1.91 7.63 -4.46
C ASN A 143 3.39 7.55 -4.08
N GLU A 144 4.15 6.65 -4.70
CA GLU A 144 5.53 6.37 -4.33
C GLU A 144 6.42 6.08 -5.56
N LEU A 145 7.59 6.72 -5.58
CA LEU A 145 8.69 6.39 -6.48
C LEU A 145 9.84 5.82 -5.65
N GLY A 146 10.23 4.57 -5.88
CA GLY A 146 11.27 3.89 -5.12
C GLY A 146 12.69 4.43 -5.38
N ASN A 147 13.65 3.96 -4.58
CA ASN A 147 15.06 4.33 -4.72
C ASN A 147 15.57 3.99 -6.13
N TYR A 148 16.37 4.91 -6.70
CA TYR A 148 16.95 4.80 -8.03
C TYR A 148 15.93 4.57 -9.16
N CYS A 149 14.64 4.90 -8.96
CA CYS A 149 13.56 4.53 -9.90
C CYS A 149 13.83 4.98 -11.34
N PHE A 150 14.36 6.18 -11.58
CA PHE A 150 14.77 6.69 -12.90
C PHE A 150 16.28 6.82 -13.06
N ASN A 151 17.08 6.23 -12.17
CA ASN A 151 18.54 6.37 -12.19
C ASN A 151 19.12 6.02 -13.56
N GLY A 152 19.94 6.90 -14.13
CA GLY A 152 20.61 6.71 -15.40
C GLY A 152 19.70 6.81 -16.63
N CYS A 153 18.49 7.39 -16.56
CA CYS A 153 17.67 7.63 -17.75
C CYS A 153 18.21 8.80 -18.58
N LYS A 154 19.27 8.55 -19.36
CA LYS A 154 20.04 9.61 -20.03
C LYS A 154 19.25 10.45 -21.03
N SER A 155 18.21 9.91 -21.65
CA SER A 155 17.37 10.64 -22.61
C SER A 155 16.13 11.29 -22.02
N LEU A 156 15.85 11.09 -20.73
CA LEU A 156 14.64 11.64 -20.10
C LEU A 156 14.76 13.16 -20.06
N LYS A 157 13.91 13.87 -20.82
CA LYS A 157 14.01 15.32 -20.98
C LYS A 157 13.18 16.10 -19.97
N SER A 158 12.00 15.57 -19.70
CA SER A 158 11.00 16.18 -18.84
C SER A 158 10.20 15.10 -18.12
N ILE A 159 9.80 15.38 -16.89
CA ILE A 159 8.88 14.54 -16.12
C ILE A 159 7.87 15.39 -15.35
N ASN A 160 6.63 14.92 -15.31
CA ASN A 160 5.58 15.50 -14.49
C ASN A 160 5.38 14.59 -13.27
N ILE A 161 5.56 15.15 -12.08
CA ILE A 161 5.34 14.49 -10.79
C ILE A 161 3.92 14.86 -10.33
N PRO A 162 2.97 13.91 -10.32
CA PRO A 162 1.61 14.19 -9.92
C PRO A 162 1.54 14.48 -8.41
N SER A 163 0.55 15.27 -8.00
CA SER A 163 0.34 15.64 -6.58
C SER A 163 0.02 14.47 -5.66
N SER A 164 -0.25 13.28 -6.21
CA SER A 164 -0.46 12.04 -5.47
C SER A 164 0.84 11.47 -4.88
N ILE A 165 2.01 11.87 -5.40
CA ILE A 165 3.31 11.38 -4.94
C ILE A 165 3.63 11.94 -3.55
N SER A 166 3.60 11.05 -2.57
CA SER A 166 3.98 11.29 -1.18
C SER A 166 5.46 11.01 -0.90
N PHE A 167 6.10 10.14 -1.71
CA PHE A 167 7.46 9.68 -1.48
C PHE A 167 8.25 9.58 -2.78
N ILE A 168 9.48 10.10 -2.74
CA ILE A 168 10.49 9.96 -3.79
C ILE A 168 11.74 9.40 -3.13
N GLY A 169 12.15 8.21 -3.54
CA GLY A 169 13.29 7.50 -3.01
C GLY A 169 14.63 8.15 -3.37
N ASP A 170 15.67 7.70 -2.68
CA ASP A 170 17.03 8.19 -2.85
C ASP A 170 17.52 7.97 -4.28
N ASP A 171 18.27 8.97 -4.80
CA ASP A 171 18.87 8.95 -6.13
C ASP A 171 17.90 8.62 -7.28
N CYS A 172 16.60 8.85 -7.08
CA CYS A 172 15.55 8.51 -8.03
C CYS A 172 15.83 9.06 -9.44
N PHE A 173 16.40 10.25 -9.56
CA PHE A 173 16.74 10.89 -10.85
C PHE A 173 18.26 11.04 -11.09
N SER A 174 19.10 10.32 -10.33
CA SER A 174 20.55 10.38 -10.52
C SER A 174 20.93 9.97 -11.94
N GLY A 175 21.94 10.60 -12.56
CA GLY A 175 22.38 10.27 -13.91
C GLY A 175 21.37 10.54 -15.05
N CYS A 176 20.25 11.23 -14.80
CA CYS A 176 19.32 11.70 -15.83
C CYS A 176 19.87 12.92 -16.59
N LEU A 177 20.90 12.70 -17.42
CA LEU A 177 21.71 13.78 -18.01
C LEU A 177 20.95 14.76 -18.92
N SER A 178 19.85 14.32 -19.56
CA SER A 178 19.03 15.18 -20.42
C SER A 178 17.86 15.85 -19.69
N LEU A 179 17.68 15.59 -18.38
CA LEU A 179 16.53 16.10 -17.64
C LEU A 179 16.69 17.60 -17.41
N THR A 180 15.88 18.39 -18.12
CA THR A 180 15.94 19.86 -18.10
C THR A 180 14.75 20.49 -17.39
N SER A 181 13.65 19.75 -17.26
CA SER A 181 12.45 20.21 -16.54
C SER A 181 11.84 19.10 -15.70
N MET A 182 11.43 19.46 -14.49
CA MET A 182 10.61 18.64 -13.61
C MET A 182 9.46 19.52 -13.14
N ASN A 183 8.24 19.17 -13.55
CA ASN A 183 7.06 19.85 -13.05
C ASN A 183 6.49 19.05 -11.88
N ILE A 184 6.21 19.73 -10.77
CA ILE A 184 5.63 19.14 -9.57
C ILE A 184 4.30 19.83 -9.35
N ASP A 185 3.20 19.11 -9.56
CA ASP A 185 1.86 19.68 -9.41
C ASP A 185 1.54 19.86 -7.92
N ASN A 186 1.30 21.11 -7.49
CA ASN A 186 0.86 21.52 -6.14
C ASN A 186 1.74 21.03 -4.96
N ILE A 187 2.78 21.80 -4.62
CA ILE A 187 3.50 21.60 -3.35
C ILE A 187 2.68 22.24 -2.21
N GLN A 188 2.01 21.43 -1.39
CA GLN A 188 1.68 21.85 -0.02
C GLN A 188 2.92 21.63 0.85
N PHE A 189 3.71 22.70 1.04
CA PHE A 189 4.77 22.71 2.05
C PHE A 189 4.14 22.74 3.44
N ILE A 190 4.46 21.77 4.31
CA ILE A 190 4.39 21.96 5.77
C ILE A 190 5.79 21.67 6.31
N SER A 191 6.37 22.69 6.96
CA SER A 191 7.73 22.72 7.51
C SER A 191 7.98 21.66 8.59
N GLU A 192 9.27 21.38 8.87
CA GLU A 192 9.73 20.51 9.99
C GLU A 192 9.29 20.96 11.39
N GLU A 193 8.65 22.11 11.55
CA GLU A 193 8.09 22.53 12.84
C GLU A 193 6.58 22.30 12.91
N ARG A 194 6.23 21.13 13.48
CA ARG A 194 4.93 20.73 14.04
C ARG A 194 3.67 21.24 13.33
N ILE A 195 2.94 20.37 12.65
CA ILE A 195 1.46 20.42 12.68
C ILE A 195 0.90 18.99 12.73
N PHE A 196 0.01 18.76 13.69
CA PHE A 196 -0.90 17.61 13.76
C PHE A 196 -1.58 17.36 12.40
N MET A 197 -1.95 16.10 12.15
CA MET A 197 -2.65 15.54 10.98
C MET A 197 -1.69 14.82 10.01
N ASN A 198 -1.82 13.49 9.99
CA ASN A 198 -1.13 12.57 9.09
C ASN A 198 -1.45 12.84 7.61
N GLU A 199 -0.85 13.87 7.02
CA GLU A 199 -0.72 13.97 5.57
C GLU A 199 0.72 13.67 5.16
N PRO A 200 0.92 12.98 4.01
CA PRO A 200 2.25 12.71 3.53
C PRO A 200 3.00 14.00 3.19
N VAL A 201 4.14 14.20 3.84
CA VAL A 201 5.06 15.31 3.60
C VAL A 201 6.15 14.84 2.64
N LEU A 202 6.43 15.61 1.58
CA LEU A 202 7.60 15.37 0.74
C LEU A 202 8.87 15.69 1.54
N VAL A 203 9.57 14.66 2.05
CA VAL A 203 10.64 14.83 3.05
C VAL A 203 11.97 15.32 2.44
N SER A 204 12.28 15.11 1.16
CA SER A 204 13.38 15.83 0.51
C SER A 204 13.41 15.68 -1.02
N LEU A 205 13.95 16.71 -1.68
CA LEU A 205 14.56 16.60 -3.00
C LEU A 205 16.02 17.04 -2.86
N LYS A 206 16.96 16.09 -2.86
CA LYS A 206 18.38 16.40 -3.10
C LYS A 206 18.68 16.13 -4.56
N TYR A 207 18.77 17.20 -5.34
CA TYR A 207 19.30 17.17 -6.70
C TYR A 207 20.79 17.54 -6.62
N GLN A 208 21.69 16.58 -6.90
CA GLN A 208 23.09 16.88 -7.18
C GLN A 208 23.40 16.47 -8.62
N LYS A 209 24.03 17.40 -9.33
CA LYS A 209 24.34 17.36 -10.75
C LYS A 209 25.56 16.49 -11.03
#